data_AF-A0A366VZW8-F1
#
_entry.id   AF-A0A366VZW8-F1
#
_cell.length_a   1.000
_cell.length_b   1.000
_cell.length_c   1.000
_cell.angle_alpha   90.00
_cell.angle_beta   90.00
_cell.angle_gamma   90.00
#
_symmetry.space_group_name_H-M   'P 1'
#
loop_
_entity.id
_entity.type
_entity.pdbx_description
1 polymer ?
#
loop_
_entity_poly.entity_id
_entity_poly.type
_entity_poly.pdbx_seq_one_letter_code
_entity_poly.pdbx_strand_id
1 'polypeptide(L)'
;MWYFGVDFLYPNDKFIKIIYLRLYMDVVSMKGSGGAAISHSKESLSLAYVQALLAATGLNHNEPKIDNDGIDITIRGKGFDGIFQEPKIEVQLKCTAKSGIIDLKNNELVFQLEKKNYNYLTGPSPLPLILVVHHAPKNFDEWLIETAEGTTIKYASYWYSLYGNEPIEKESRTVRIPLQQRFDSQALICMMELASKAEMIYNLEEAKV
;
A
#
# COMPACT_ATOMS: atom_id res chain seq x y z
N MET A 1 55.07 -0.65 -27.26
CA MET A 1 55.83 -1.63 -26.44
C MET A 1 56.08 -0.93 -25.13
N TRP A 2 55.38 -1.23 -24.04
CA TRP A 2 55.23 -2.54 -23.42
C TRP A 2 53.78 -2.85 -23.02
N TYR A 3 53.30 -4.03 -23.41
CA TYR A 3 52.10 -4.66 -22.88
C TYR A 3 52.45 -5.21 -21.50
N PHE A 4 51.75 -4.80 -20.44
CA PHE A 4 51.61 -5.64 -19.25
C PHE A 4 50.34 -6.46 -19.45
N GLY A 5 50.52 -7.69 -19.93
CA GLY A 5 49.51 -8.72 -19.89
C GLY A 5 49.23 -9.07 -18.45
N VAL A 6 47.96 -9.02 -18.07
CA VAL A 6 47.47 -9.71 -16.88
C VAL A 6 46.43 -10.69 -17.40
N ASP A 7 46.94 -11.85 -17.84
CA ASP A 7 46.12 -13.03 -18.11
C ASP A 7 45.55 -13.51 -16.78
N PHE A 8 44.40 -12.96 -16.41
CA PHE A 8 43.59 -13.52 -15.34
C PHE A 8 42.66 -14.59 -15.94
N LEU A 9 43.24 -15.78 -16.10
CA LEU A 9 42.50 -17.03 -16.17
C LEU A 9 41.72 -17.22 -14.87
N TYR A 10 40.45 -16.81 -14.82
CA TYR A 10 39.59 -17.08 -13.67
C TYR A 10 38.66 -18.27 -13.95
N PRO A 11 38.89 -19.42 -13.31
CA PRO A 11 37.97 -20.54 -13.35
C PRO A 11 36.78 -20.27 -12.41
N ASN A 12 35.57 -20.20 -12.98
CA ASN A 12 34.31 -20.61 -12.35
C ASN A 12 33.92 -20.07 -10.96
N ASP A 13 34.41 -18.90 -10.53
CA ASP A 13 33.96 -18.35 -9.25
C ASP A 13 32.70 -17.49 -9.42
N LYS A 14 31.52 -18.10 -9.19
CA LYS A 14 30.20 -17.44 -9.31
C LYS A 14 30.13 -16.13 -8.49
N PHE A 15 30.90 -16.02 -7.41
CA PHE A 15 30.97 -14.83 -6.56
C PHE A 15 31.61 -13.63 -7.26
N ILE A 16 32.72 -13.82 -7.99
CA ILE A 16 33.39 -12.75 -8.74
C ILE A 16 32.47 -12.23 -9.86
N LYS A 17 31.72 -13.14 -10.49
CA LYS A 17 30.75 -12.77 -11.53
C LYS A 17 29.61 -11.89 -10.99
N ILE A 18 29.11 -12.14 -9.78
CA ILE A 18 28.05 -11.32 -9.15
C ILE A 18 28.57 -9.92 -8.81
N ILE A 19 29.79 -9.80 -8.28
CA ILE A 19 30.39 -8.50 -7.95
C ILE A 19 30.62 -7.67 -9.23
N TYR A 20 31.17 -8.28 -10.28
CA TYR A 20 31.36 -7.63 -11.58
C TYR A 20 30.03 -7.22 -12.22
N LEU A 21 29.01 -8.08 -12.17
CA LEU A 21 27.68 -7.74 -12.67
C LEU A 21 27.06 -6.59 -11.88
N ARG A 22 27.22 -6.56 -10.55
CA ARG A 22 26.69 -5.49 -9.68
C ARG A 22 27.30 -4.12 -10.03
N LEU A 23 28.62 -4.05 -10.25
CA LEU A 23 29.32 -2.83 -10.66
C LEU A 23 28.95 -2.36 -12.08
N TYR A 24 28.55 -3.26 -12.98
CA TYR A 24 28.10 -2.91 -14.34
C TYR A 24 26.59 -2.59 -14.42
N MET A 25 25.79 -3.11 -13.48
CA MET A 25 24.34 -2.93 -13.45
C MET A 25 23.89 -1.59 -12.83
N ASP A 26 24.78 -0.83 -12.18
CA ASP A 26 24.47 0.53 -11.71
C ASP A 26 24.05 1.49 -12.85
N VAL A 27 24.22 1.09 -14.12
CA VAL A 27 23.85 1.86 -15.33
C VAL A 27 22.65 1.25 -16.08
N VAL A 28 22.20 0.04 -15.73
CA VAL A 28 21.15 -0.69 -16.45
C VAL A 28 19.97 -0.92 -15.51
N SER A 29 18.77 -0.52 -15.95
CA SER A 29 17.49 -0.79 -15.26
C SER A 29 17.50 -2.16 -14.59
N MET A 30 17.42 -2.18 -13.24
CA MET A 30 17.55 -3.39 -12.40
C MET A 30 16.38 -4.37 -12.53
N LYS A 31 15.57 -4.26 -13.59
CA LYS A 31 14.35 -5.04 -13.76
C LYS A 31 14.58 -6.22 -14.68
N GLY A 32 14.18 -7.40 -14.21
CA GLY A 32 13.98 -8.53 -15.10
C GLY A 32 12.94 -8.20 -16.17
N SER A 33 13.01 -8.84 -17.32
CA SER A 33 12.00 -8.76 -18.39
C SER A 33 10.63 -9.34 -18.00
N GLY A 34 10.39 -9.60 -16.71
CA GLY A 34 9.35 -10.47 -16.17
C GLY A 34 8.09 -9.75 -15.71
N GLY A 35 7.03 -9.89 -16.51
CA GLY A 35 5.88 -10.72 -16.11
C GLY A 35 4.71 -10.07 -15.33
N ALA A 36 4.92 -9.02 -14.55
CA ALA A 36 3.80 -8.32 -13.91
C ALA A 36 3.42 -7.10 -14.77
N ALA A 37 2.20 -7.07 -15.29
CA ALA A 37 1.63 -5.81 -15.76
C ALA A 37 1.77 -4.75 -14.65
N ILE A 38 2.03 -3.49 -15.01
CA ILE A 38 2.24 -2.40 -14.03
C ILE A 38 1.11 -2.37 -12.97
N SER A 39 -0.11 -2.78 -13.33
CA SER A 39 -1.23 -3.01 -12.40
C SER A 39 -0.91 -3.99 -11.26
N HIS A 40 -0.41 -5.18 -11.57
CA HIS A 40 -0.04 -6.19 -10.56
C HIS A 40 1.09 -5.71 -9.65
N SER A 41 2.05 -4.95 -10.19
CA SER A 41 3.10 -4.37 -9.36
C SER A 41 2.56 -3.29 -8.42
N LYS A 42 1.57 -2.50 -8.85
CA LYS A 42 0.91 -1.49 -7.99
C LYS A 42 0.18 -2.15 -6.83
N GLU A 43 -0.53 -3.24 -7.12
CA GLU A 43 -1.24 -4.06 -6.12
C GLU A 43 -0.24 -4.64 -5.11
N SER A 44 0.83 -5.28 -5.62
CA SER A 44 1.89 -5.85 -4.79
C SER A 44 2.58 -4.81 -3.91
N LEU A 45 2.84 -3.61 -4.43
CA LEU A 45 3.42 -2.52 -3.65
C LEU A 45 2.49 -2.09 -2.50
N SER A 46 1.20 -1.93 -2.78
CA SER A 46 0.23 -1.54 -1.75
C SER A 46 0.13 -2.59 -0.65
N LEU A 47 0.11 -3.86 -1.03
CA LEU A 47 0.09 -4.97 -0.08
C LEU A 47 1.37 -5.01 0.76
N ALA A 48 2.54 -4.88 0.13
CA ALA A 48 3.84 -4.86 0.82
C ALA A 48 3.94 -3.72 1.85
N TYR A 49 3.45 -2.53 1.51
CA TYR A 49 3.37 -1.40 2.44
C TYR A 49 2.53 -1.75 3.67
N VAL A 50 1.34 -2.32 3.48
CA VAL A 50 0.45 -2.71 4.58
C VAL A 50 1.06 -3.83 5.42
N GLN A 51 1.65 -4.85 4.79
CA GLN A 51 2.33 -5.94 5.49
C GLN A 51 3.51 -5.44 6.35
N ALA A 52 4.24 -4.43 5.88
CA ALA A 52 5.29 -3.79 6.68
C ALA A 52 4.72 -3.10 7.93
N LEU A 53 3.59 -2.38 7.82
CA LEU A 53 2.89 -1.79 8.97
C LEU A 53 2.37 -2.85 9.94
N LEU A 54 1.80 -3.94 9.43
CA LEU A 54 1.30 -5.04 10.23
C LEU A 54 2.43 -5.71 11.03
N ALA A 55 3.57 -5.96 10.38
CA ALA A 55 4.76 -6.48 11.04
C ALA A 55 5.26 -5.54 12.14
N ALA A 56 5.26 -4.22 11.89
CA ALA A 56 5.69 -3.21 12.87
C ALA A 56 4.72 -3.04 14.05
N THR A 57 3.43 -3.36 13.86
CA THR A 57 2.37 -3.22 14.87
C THR A 57 2.02 -4.52 15.59
N GLY A 58 2.57 -5.66 15.15
CA GLY A 58 2.26 -6.97 15.70
C GLY A 58 0.87 -7.50 15.33
N LEU A 59 0.23 -6.92 14.31
CA LEU A 59 -1.08 -7.34 13.82
C LEU A 59 -0.94 -8.47 12.79
N ASN A 60 -1.97 -9.33 12.74
CA ASN A 60 -2.05 -10.41 11.76
C ASN A 60 -2.97 -10.04 10.60
N HIS A 61 -2.88 -10.79 9.50
CA HIS A 61 -3.76 -10.62 8.36
C HIS A 61 -4.08 -11.93 7.66
N ASN A 62 -5.17 -11.94 6.91
CA ASN A 62 -5.48 -12.96 5.93
C ASN A 62 -5.81 -12.30 4.59
N GLU A 63 -5.38 -12.93 3.50
CA GLU A 63 -5.73 -12.55 2.13
C GLU A 63 -6.79 -13.52 1.57
N PRO A 64 -7.85 -13.04 0.91
CA PRO A 64 -8.84 -13.93 0.30
C PRO A 64 -8.22 -14.76 -0.83
N LYS A 65 -8.47 -16.08 -0.81
CA LYS A 65 -7.95 -16.98 -1.85
C LYS A 65 -8.64 -16.79 -3.21
N ILE A 66 -9.87 -16.26 -3.20
CA ILE A 66 -10.68 -15.96 -4.38
C ILE A 66 -11.16 -14.52 -4.23
N ASP A 67 -10.74 -13.64 -5.13
CA ASP A 67 -11.19 -12.25 -5.17
C ASP A 67 -12.59 -12.16 -5.80
N ASN A 68 -13.61 -12.49 -5.00
CA ASN A 68 -15.00 -12.29 -5.40
C ASN A 68 -15.59 -11.01 -4.82
N ASP A 69 -15.09 -10.59 -3.66
CA ASP A 69 -15.74 -9.58 -2.83
C ASP A 69 -15.04 -8.22 -2.87
N GLY A 70 -13.90 -8.09 -3.57
CA GLY A 70 -13.18 -6.82 -3.65
C GLY A 70 -12.51 -6.38 -2.35
N ILE A 71 -12.36 -7.29 -1.38
CA ILE A 71 -11.50 -7.15 -0.21
C ILE A 71 -10.15 -7.74 -0.55
N ASP A 72 -9.08 -6.95 -0.37
CA ASP A 72 -7.72 -7.41 -0.64
C ASP A 72 -7.09 -8.03 0.63
N ILE A 73 -7.42 -7.51 1.82
CA ILE A 73 -6.84 -7.97 3.08
C ILE A 73 -7.81 -7.80 4.25
N THR A 74 -7.88 -8.81 5.13
CA THR A 74 -8.52 -8.69 6.45
C THR A 74 -7.45 -8.59 7.51
N ILE A 75 -7.39 -7.47 8.22
CA ILE A 75 -6.45 -7.23 9.33
C ILE A 75 -7.10 -7.67 10.64
N ARG A 76 -6.31 -8.28 11.53
CA ARG A 76 -6.79 -8.91 12.77
C ARG A 76 -5.87 -8.57 13.95
N GLY A 77 -6.49 -8.14 15.04
CA GLY A 77 -5.82 -7.89 16.32
C GLY A 77 -6.04 -9.05 17.29
N LYS A 78 -5.25 -9.06 18.37
CA LYS A 78 -5.43 -9.96 19.51
C LYS A 78 -5.09 -9.24 20.80
N GLY A 79 -5.89 -9.45 21.84
CA GLY A 79 -5.68 -8.89 23.17
C GLY A 79 -6.05 -7.41 23.28
N PHE A 80 -7.02 -6.95 22.47
CA PHE A 80 -7.54 -5.59 22.56
C PHE A 80 -8.56 -5.46 23.70
N ASP A 81 -8.54 -4.31 24.38
CA ASP A 81 -9.47 -3.98 25.46
C ASP A 81 -10.78 -3.39 24.90
N GLY A 82 -11.67 -4.28 24.47
CA GLY A 82 -12.99 -3.94 23.94
C GLY A 82 -13.99 -5.09 24.09
N ILE A 83 -15.16 -4.93 23.45
CA ILE A 83 -16.18 -6.00 23.34
C ILE A 83 -15.58 -7.23 22.63
N PHE A 84 -14.74 -7.00 21.62
CA PHE A 84 -14.03 -8.03 20.88
C PHE A 84 -12.54 -7.96 21.18
N GLN A 85 -11.99 -9.01 21.81
CA GLN A 85 -10.55 -9.13 22.05
C GLN A 85 -9.75 -9.47 20.79
N GLU A 86 -10.44 -9.95 19.74
CA GLU A 86 -9.88 -10.26 18.42
C GLU A 86 -10.58 -9.43 17.33
N PRO A 87 -10.42 -8.10 17.35
CA PRO A 87 -11.06 -7.22 16.38
C PRO A 87 -10.55 -7.49 14.96
N LYS A 88 -11.38 -7.15 13.98
CA LYS A 88 -11.05 -7.29 12.55
C LYS A 88 -11.53 -6.07 11.78
N ILE A 89 -10.75 -5.69 10.78
CA ILE A 89 -11.14 -4.73 9.75
C ILE A 89 -10.85 -5.34 8.39
N GLU A 90 -11.67 -5.01 7.40
CA GLU A 90 -11.48 -5.42 6.02
C GLU A 90 -11.05 -4.20 5.20
N VAL A 91 -10.07 -4.40 4.33
CA VAL A 91 -9.45 -3.31 3.60
C VAL A 91 -9.45 -3.64 2.12
N GLN A 92 -9.91 -2.68 1.33
CA GLN A 92 -9.69 -2.65 -0.10
C GLN A 92 -8.50 -1.75 -0.41
N LEU A 93 -7.47 -2.32 -1.01
CA LEU A 93 -6.24 -1.67 -1.43
C LEU A 93 -6.42 -1.14 -2.86
N LYS A 94 -6.02 0.12 -3.05
CA LYS A 94 -5.83 0.72 -4.37
C LYS A 94 -4.47 1.39 -4.41
N CYS A 95 -3.87 1.40 -5.58
CA CYS A 95 -2.61 2.10 -5.80
C CYS A 95 -2.65 2.90 -7.09
N THR A 96 -2.16 4.13 -7.01
CA THR A 96 -2.13 5.07 -8.15
C THR A 96 -0.77 5.75 -8.23
N ALA A 97 -0.28 5.92 -9.45
CA ALA A 97 0.94 6.66 -9.77
C ALA A 97 0.63 7.90 -10.66
N LYS A 98 -0.64 8.34 -10.63
CA LYS A 98 -1.11 9.46 -11.45
C LYS A 98 -0.63 10.78 -10.83
N SER A 99 -0.04 11.64 -11.65
CA SER A 99 0.36 12.99 -11.24
C SER A 99 -0.85 13.90 -11.01
N GLY A 100 -0.72 14.86 -10.09
CA GLY A 100 -1.75 15.88 -9.83
C GLY A 100 -2.97 15.35 -9.08
N ILE A 101 -2.85 14.23 -8.37
CA ILE A 101 -3.92 13.72 -7.49
C ILE A 101 -3.88 14.36 -6.10
N ILE A 102 -2.81 15.06 -5.75
CA ILE A 102 -2.71 15.80 -4.49
C ILE A 102 -3.22 17.22 -4.73
N ASP A 103 -4.35 17.53 -4.11
CA ASP A 103 -4.93 18.86 -4.06
C ASP A 103 -4.35 19.61 -2.86
N LEU A 104 -3.24 20.31 -3.09
CA LEU A 104 -2.54 21.07 -2.04
C LEU A 104 -3.38 22.19 -1.45
N LYS A 105 -4.39 22.69 -2.18
CA LYS A 105 -5.24 23.79 -1.71
C LYS A 105 -6.17 23.31 -0.59
N ASN A 106 -6.75 22.12 -0.77
CA ASN A 106 -7.67 21.53 0.21
C ASN A 106 -6.97 20.52 1.13
N ASN A 107 -5.69 20.23 0.88
CA ASN A 107 -4.92 19.24 1.61
C ASN A 107 -5.56 17.84 1.54
N GLU A 108 -5.87 17.41 0.31
CA GLU A 108 -6.55 16.14 0.03
C GLU A 108 -5.85 15.34 -1.08
N LEU A 109 -6.00 14.02 -1.03
CA LEU A 109 -5.79 13.12 -2.14
C LEU A 109 -7.11 12.90 -2.90
N VAL A 110 -7.09 13.13 -4.21
CA VAL A 110 -8.24 13.02 -5.11
C VAL A 110 -8.15 11.72 -5.90
N PHE A 111 -9.06 10.79 -5.62
CA PHE A 111 -9.06 9.46 -6.22
C PHE A 111 -10.39 9.15 -6.91
N GLN A 112 -10.35 8.59 -8.12
CA GLN A 112 -11.54 8.12 -8.82
C GLN A 112 -11.78 6.65 -8.49
N LEU A 113 -12.92 6.35 -7.86
CA LEU A 113 -13.32 5.00 -7.47
C LEU A 113 -14.49 4.53 -8.35
N GLU A 114 -14.34 3.35 -8.95
CA GLU A 114 -15.36 2.73 -9.80
C GLU A 114 -16.61 2.33 -9.02
N LYS A 115 -17.78 2.37 -9.68
CA LYS A 115 -19.10 2.07 -9.11
C LYS A 115 -19.11 0.78 -8.28
N LYS A 116 -18.56 -0.31 -8.82
CA LYS A 116 -18.51 -1.61 -8.15
C LYS A 116 -17.85 -1.50 -6.76
N ASN A 117 -16.66 -0.91 -6.72
CA ASN A 117 -15.86 -0.78 -5.51
C ASN A 117 -16.47 0.24 -4.54
N TYR A 118 -16.94 1.37 -5.05
CA TYR A 118 -17.61 2.39 -4.26
C TYR A 118 -18.83 1.81 -3.55
N ASN A 119 -19.75 1.18 -4.30
CA ASN A 119 -20.99 0.65 -3.75
C ASN A 119 -20.75 -0.50 -2.78
N TYR A 120 -19.72 -1.32 -3.03
CA TYR A 120 -19.32 -2.37 -2.10
C TYR A 120 -18.90 -1.77 -0.74
N LEU A 121 -18.03 -0.75 -0.76
CA LEU A 121 -17.53 -0.09 0.45
C LEU A 121 -18.57 0.79 1.17
N THR A 122 -19.69 1.14 0.52
CA THR A 122 -20.83 1.80 1.18
C THR A 122 -21.75 0.84 1.92
N GLY A 123 -21.74 -0.44 1.54
CA GLY A 123 -22.72 -1.42 1.99
C GLY A 123 -22.62 -1.72 3.50
N PRO A 124 -23.72 -2.21 4.10
CA PRO A 124 -23.66 -2.72 5.46
C PRO A 124 -22.73 -3.93 5.51
N SER A 125 -21.76 -3.91 6.43
CA SER A 125 -20.84 -5.02 6.68
C SER A 125 -20.76 -5.28 8.18
N PRO A 126 -20.64 -6.55 8.62
CA PRO A 126 -20.39 -6.87 10.02
C PRO A 126 -19.01 -6.42 10.50
N LEU A 127 -18.08 -6.14 9.57
CA LEU A 127 -16.75 -5.64 9.85
C LEU A 127 -16.57 -4.24 9.22
N PRO A 128 -15.80 -3.33 9.85
CA PRO A 128 -15.44 -2.07 9.21
C PRO A 128 -14.74 -2.31 7.88
N LEU A 129 -15.27 -1.69 6.81
CA LEU A 129 -14.69 -1.70 5.45
C LEU A 129 -13.95 -0.39 5.19
N ILE A 130 -12.65 -0.46 4.91
CA ILE A 130 -11.80 0.71 4.70
C ILE A 130 -11.20 0.70 3.30
N LEU A 131 -11.31 1.84 2.59
CA LEU A 131 -10.51 2.08 1.40
C LEU A 131 -9.12 2.55 1.82
N VAL A 132 -8.07 1.91 1.31
CA VAL A 132 -6.69 2.41 1.44
C VAL A 132 -6.14 2.68 0.05
N VAL A 133 -5.71 3.92 -0.18
CA VAL A 133 -5.11 4.36 -1.45
C VAL A 133 -3.64 4.67 -1.24
N HIS A 134 -2.77 3.84 -1.81
CA HIS A 134 -1.34 4.12 -1.91
C HIS A 134 -1.07 5.05 -3.10
N HIS A 135 -0.45 6.20 -2.83
CA HIS A 135 0.02 7.10 -3.88
C HIS A 135 1.48 6.79 -4.18
N ALA A 136 1.77 6.05 -5.24
CA ALA A 136 3.14 5.73 -5.64
C ALA A 136 3.76 6.86 -6.51
N PRO A 137 5.11 6.97 -6.56
CA PRO A 137 5.77 7.84 -7.54
C PRO A 137 5.40 7.46 -8.98
N LYS A 138 5.41 8.43 -9.91
CA LYS A 138 5.19 8.15 -11.35
C LYS A 138 6.26 7.20 -11.90
N ASN A 139 7.51 7.43 -11.52
CA ASN A 139 8.62 6.56 -11.89
C ASN A 139 8.65 5.34 -10.98
N PHE A 140 8.54 4.16 -11.59
CA PHE A 140 8.56 2.89 -10.88
C PHE A 140 9.86 2.67 -10.11
N ASP A 141 10.99 3.14 -10.63
CA ASP A 141 12.30 2.95 -9.98
C ASP A 141 12.42 3.70 -8.66
N GLU A 142 11.49 4.61 -8.39
CA GLU A 142 11.47 5.38 -7.15
C GLU A 142 10.56 4.77 -6.09
N TRP A 143 9.83 3.68 -6.39
CA TRP A 143 8.84 3.10 -5.47
C TRP A 143 9.49 2.54 -4.21
N LEU A 144 10.66 1.93 -4.36
CA LEU A 144 11.47 1.36 -3.29
C LEU A 144 12.88 1.90 -3.42
N ILE A 145 13.38 2.57 -2.38
CA ILE A 145 14.78 2.99 -2.30
C ILE A 145 15.47 2.14 -1.25
N GLU A 146 16.52 1.46 -1.66
CA GLU A 146 17.39 0.67 -0.78
C GLU A 146 18.70 1.43 -0.55
N THR A 147 19.10 1.50 0.71
CA THR A 147 20.37 2.09 1.15
C THR A 147 21.05 1.12 2.11
N ALA A 148 22.30 1.40 2.48
CA ALA A 148 23.00 0.61 3.49
C ALA A 148 22.33 0.64 4.87
N GLU A 149 21.54 1.69 5.16
CA GLU A 149 20.88 1.90 6.45
C GLU A 149 19.47 1.31 6.49
N GLY A 150 18.90 0.99 5.32
CA GLY A 150 17.58 0.39 5.21
C GLY A 150 16.85 0.70 3.92
N THR A 151 15.57 0.35 3.93
CA THR A 151 14.69 0.40 2.77
C THR A 151 13.53 1.36 3.02
N THR A 152 13.27 2.25 2.07
CA THR A 152 12.16 3.19 2.07
C THR A 152 11.18 2.84 0.95
N ILE A 153 9.93 2.56 1.31
CA ILE A 153 8.81 2.56 0.37
C ILE A 153 8.35 4.01 0.22
N LYS A 154 8.50 4.61 -0.97
CA LYS A 154 8.19 6.03 -1.18
C LYS A 154 6.69 6.31 -1.16
N TYR A 155 6.38 7.50 -0.66
CA TYR A 155 5.04 8.07 -0.44
C TYR A 155 4.18 7.29 0.56
N ALA A 156 3.08 7.92 0.96
CA ALA A 156 2.17 7.41 1.99
C ALA A 156 0.93 6.76 1.38
N SER A 157 0.37 5.83 2.13
CA SER A 157 -1.00 5.36 1.94
C SER A 157 -1.95 6.24 2.75
N TYR A 158 -3.17 6.41 2.25
CA TYR A 158 -4.23 7.18 2.89
C TYR A 158 -5.48 6.32 3.00
N TRP A 159 -6.24 6.49 4.08
CA TRP A 159 -7.45 5.72 4.31
C TRP A 159 -8.71 6.58 4.20
N TYR A 160 -9.83 5.95 3.87
CA TYR A 160 -11.13 6.58 3.83
C TYR A 160 -12.24 5.57 4.12
N SER A 161 -13.22 5.97 4.92
CA SER A 161 -14.43 5.19 5.20
C SER A 161 -15.57 5.68 4.30
N LEU A 162 -16.17 4.76 3.56
CA LEU A 162 -17.39 5.01 2.76
C LEU A 162 -18.66 4.56 3.49
N TYR A 163 -18.51 4.06 4.72
CA TYR A 163 -19.62 3.60 5.53
C TYR A 163 -20.68 4.68 5.72
N GLY A 164 -21.94 4.32 5.50
CA GLY A 164 -23.09 5.22 5.67
C GLY A 164 -23.32 6.19 4.50
N ASN A 165 -22.47 6.18 3.47
CA ASN A 165 -22.75 6.93 2.25
C ASN A 165 -23.76 6.20 1.36
N GLU A 166 -24.55 6.96 0.61
CA GLU A 166 -25.46 6.40 -0.39
C GLU A 166 -24.68 5.79 -1.58
N PRO A 167 -25.12 4.64 -2.13
CA PRO A 167 -24.56 4.06 -3.33
C PRO A 167 -24.75 5.00 -4.53
N ILE A 168 -23.91 4.83 -5.54
CA ILE A 168 -23.95 5.63 -6.76
C ILE A 168 -24.49 4.81 -7.94
N GLU A 169 -25.16 5.50 -8.85
CA GLU A 169 -25.57 4.92 -10.14
C GLU A 169 -24.58 5.18 -11.27
N LYS A 170 -23.77 6.23 -11.16
CA LYS A 170 -22.74 6.60 -12.13
C LYS A 170 -21.59 5.59 -12.14
N GLU A 171 -20.89 5.48 -13.26
CA GLU A 171 -19.75 4.55 -13.45
C GLU A 171 -18.61 4.72 -12.44
N SER A 172 -18.42 5.92 -11.89
CA SER A 172 -17.42 6.20 -10.86
C SER A 172 -17.77 7.45 -10.04
N ARG A 173 -17.13 7.59 -8.89
CA ARG A 173 -17.18 8.79 -8.04
C ARG A 173 -15.79 9.18 -7.55
N THR A 174 -15.59 10.49 -7.45
CA THR A 174 -14.39 11.06 -6.84
C THR A 174 -14.51 10.95 -5.32
N VAL A 175 -13.54 10.28 -4.72
CA VAL A 175 -13.31 10.25 -3.28
C VAL A 175 -12.19 11.26 -2.99
N ARG A 176 -12.45 12.18 -2.06
CA ARG A 176 -11.49 13.17 -1.57
C ARG A 176 -11.06 12.76 -0.17
N ILE A 177 -9.78 12.40 -0.03
CA ILE A 177 -9.23 11.82 1.19
C ILE A 177 -8.33 12.88 1.84
N PRO A 178 -8.65 13.39 3.04
CA PRO A 178 -7.77 14.35 3.73
C PRO A 178 -6.37 13.76 3.92
N LEU A 179 -5.31 14.54 3.66
CA LEU A 179 -3.93 14.04 3.81
C LEU A 179 -3.56 13.74 5.26
N GLN A 180 -4.34 14.22 6.23
CA GLN A 180 -4.23 13.83 7.63
C GLN A 180 -4.71 12.39 7.88
N GLN A 181 -5.56 11.82 7.02
CA GLN A 181 -5.96 10.40 7.08
C GLN A 181 -4.89 9.51 6.47
N ARG A 182 -3.67 9.62 7.00
CA ARG A 182 -2.57 8.72 6.64
C ARG A 182 -2.88 7.33 7.19
N PHE A 183 -2.66 6.31 6.38
CA PHE A 183 -2.73 4.92 6.81
C PHE A 183 -1.35 4.50 7.29
N ASP A 184 -1.06 4.79 8.55
CA ASP A 184 0.18 4.45 9.25
C ASP A 184 -0.11 3.58 10.49
N SER A 185 0.94 3.23 11.24
CA SER A 185 0.80 2.38 12.43
C SER A 185 -0.14 2.98 13.48
N GLN A 186 -0.16 4.31 13.64
CA GLN A 186 -1.02 4.96 14.62
C GLN A 186 -2.48 4.88 14.20
N ALA A 187 -2.79 5.27 12.96
CA ALA A 187 -4.14 5.15 12.41
C ALA A 187 -4.64 3.71 12.48
N LEU A 188 -3.77 2.74 12.14
CA LEU A 188 -4.11 1.33 12.16
C LEU A 188 -4.47 0.84 13.58
N ILE A 189 -3.66 1.15 14.59
CA ILE A 189 -3.97 0.78 15.98
C ILE A 189 -5.28 1.42 16.45
N CYS A 190 -5.50 2.71 16.17
CA CYS A 190 -6.76 3.38 16.52
C CYS A 190 -7.97 2.73 15.85
N MET A 191 -7.87 2.32 14.58
CA MET A 191 -8.94 1.58 13.90
C MET A 191 -9.24 0.24 14.58
N MET A 192 -8.21 -0.49 14.99
CA MET A 192 -8.38 -1.76 15.70
C MET A 192 -9.02 -1.57 17.09
N GLU A 193 -8.68 -0.50 17.80
CA GLU A 193 -9.32 -0.12 19.07
C GLU A 193 -10.81 0.19 18.88
N LEU A 194 -11.18 0.95 17.85
CA LEU A 194 -12.59 1.23 17.52
C LEU A 194 -13.33 -0.07 17.18
N ALA A 195 -12.75 -0.89 16.30
CA ALA A 195 -13.32 -2.18 15.93
C ALA A 195 -13.50 -3.11 17.15
N SER A 196 -12.58 -3.06 18.12
CA SER A 196 -12.69 -3.84 19.37
C SER A 196 -13.90 -3.43 20.20
N LYS A 197 -14.32 -2.16 20.14
CA LYS A 197 -15.48 -1.62 20.86
C LYS A 197 -16.79 -1.78 20.09
N ALA A 198 -16.78 -2.47 18.96
CA ALA A 198 -17.89 -2.53 18.01
C ALA A 198 -18.31 -1.15 17.47
N GLU A 199 -17.37 -0.21 17.42
CA GLU A 199 -17.59 1.13 16.89
C GLU A 199 -17.23 1.16 15.40
N MET A 200 -18.07 1.87 14.63
CA MET A 200 -17.79 2.11 13.22
C MET A 200 -16.67 3.14 13.06
N ILE A 201 -15.84 2.96 12.04
CA ILE A 201 -14.74 3.88 11.73
C ILE A 201 -15.28 4.96 10.79
N TYR A 202 -15.31 6.19 11.28
CA TYR A 202 -15.70 7.38 10.52
C TYR A 202 -14.47 8.16 10.07
N ASN A 203 -14.62 8.94 8.99
CA ASN A 203 -13.58 9.87 8.56
C ASN A 203 -13.36 10.94 9.64
N LEU A 204 -12.12 11.35 9.82
CA LEU A 204 -11.78 12.50 10.64
C LEU A 204 -12.54 13.72 10.10
N GLU A 205 -13.31 14.37 10.96
CA GLU A 205 -13.94 15.65 10.59
C GLU A 205 -12.85 16.62 10.15
N GLU A 206 -13.13 17.41 9.11
CA GLU A 206 -12.29 18.55 8.80
C GLU A 206 -12.15 19.36 10.08
N ALA A 207 -10.93 19.48 10.61
CA ALA A 207 -10.63 20.53 11.54
C ALA A 207 -10.95 21.83 10.80
N LYS A 208 -12.15 22.37 11.03
CA LYS A 208 -12.53 23.71 10.60
C LYS A 208 -11.61 24.63 11.39
N VAL A 209 -10.45 24.92 10.82
CA VAL A 209 -9.54 25.98 11.29
C VAL A 209 -10.23 27.32 11.07
#